data_AF-A0A4Y2B9W2-F1
#
_entry.id   AF-A0A4Y2B9W2-F1
#
_cell.length_a   1.000
_cell.length_b   1.000
_cell.length_c   1.000
_cell.angle_alpha   90.00
_cell.angle_beta   90.00
_cell.angle_gamma   90.00
#
_symmetry.space_group_name_H-M   'P 1'
#
loop_
_entity.id
_entity.type
_entity.pdbx_description
1 polymer ?
#
loop_
_entity_poly.entity_id
_entity_poly.type
_entity_poly.pdbx_seq_one_letter_code
_entity_poly.pdbx_strand_id
1 'polypeptide(L)'
;MIHGKCDLLNPDSPCMANGVCTEGYPKQFTEATAETFDGYPMYRRRDNANHVTINGNVVDNRWIVPYNLYLTKKYNVHINVEICSLVKSIKYIFKYVYKGHDCAKVVFENNG
;
A
#
# COMPACT_ATOMS: atom_id res chain seq x y z
N MET A 1 2.38 5.91 4.13
CA MET A 1 0.96 5.80 3.79
C MET A 1 0.36 4.64 4.59
N ILE A 2 -0.83 4.84 5.13
CA ILE A 2 -1.56 3.84 5.92
C ILE A 2 -2.71 3.38 5.04
N HIS A 3 -2.93 2.07 4.95
CA HIS A 3 -4.10 1.56 4.25
C HIS A 3 -5.37 2.11 4.90
N GLY A 4 -6.33 2.50 4.07
CA GLY A 4 -7.62 2.99 4.56
C GLY A 4 -8.29 1.96 5.46
N LYS A 5 -9.23 2.40 6.30
CA LYS A 5 -10.04 1.48 7.12
C LYS A 5 -10.69 0.47 6.19
N CYS A 6 -10.61 -0.81 6.51
CA CYS A 6 -11.27 -1.88 5.79
C CYS A 6 -11.49 -3.04 6.76
N ASP A 7 -11.91 -4.19 6.25
CA ASP A 7 -12.19 -5.37 7.05
C ASP A 7 -13.25 -5.06 8.12
N LEU A 8 -13.05 -5.48 9.36
CA LEU A 8 -13.96 -5.20 10.47
C LEU A 8 -14.08 -3.70 10.79
N LEU A 9 -13.10 -2.87 10.37
CA LEU A 9 -13.12 -1.43 10.65
C LEU A 9 -13.97 -0.64 9.67
N ASN A 10 -14.15 -1.14 8.44
CA ASN A 10 -15.05 -0.56 7.45
C ASN A 10 -15.37 -1.57 6.33
N PRO A 11 -16.46 -2.35 6.46
CA PRO A 11 -16.89 -3.31 5.45
C PRO A 11 -17.26 -2.69 4.09
N ASP A 12 -17.64 -1.40 4.08
CA ASP A 12 -18.07 -0.67 2.88
C ASP A 12 -16.90 -0.09 2.07
N SER A 13 -15.67 -0.35 2.48
CA SER A 13 -14.50 0.18 1.77
C SER A 13 -14.37 -0.39 0.36
N PRO A 14 -13.89 0.40 -0.63
CA PRO A 14 -13.76 -0.06 -2.02
C PRO A 14 -12.85 -1.28 -2.21
N CYS A 15 -11.94 -1.53 -1.27
CA CYS A 15 -11.05 -2.69 -1.26
C CYS A 15 -11.71 -3.94 -0.66
N MET A 16 -12.98 -3.92 -0.26
CA MET A 16 -13.68 -5.06 0.32
C MET A 16 -14.40 -5.86 -0.77
N ALA A 17 -14.19 -7.18 -0.78
CA ALA A 17 -14.95 -8.12 -1.60
C ALA A 17 -15.19 -9.41 -0.82
N ASN A 18 -16.41 -9.95 -0.86
CA ASN A 18 -16.78 -11.19 -0.14
C ASN A 18 -16.42 -11.16 1.36
N GLY A 19 -16.55 -10.00 2.01
CA GLY A 19 -16.26 -9.83 3.43
C GLY A 19 -14.77 -9.78 3.79
N VAL A 20 -13.86 -9.76 2.80
CA VAL A 20 -12.41 -9.66 3.03
C VAL A 20 -11.80 -8.52 2.23
N CYS A 21 -10.71 -7.94 2.74
CA CYS A 21 -9.94 -6.96 1.99
C CYS A 21 -9.21 -7.65 0.82
N THR A 22 -9.46 -7.22 -0.41
CA THR A 22 -8.81 -7.71 -1.64
C THR A 22 -7.30 -7.48 -1.62
N GLU A 23 -6.86 -6.43 -0.93
CA GLU A 23 -5.45 -6.10 -0.73
C GLU A 23 -4.82 -6.86 0.46
N GLY A 24 -5.62 -7.65 1.18
CA GLY A 24 -5.19 -8.50 2.30
C GLY A 24 -4.74 -7.73 3.54
N TYR A 25 -5.42 -6.62 3.86
CA TYR A 25 -5.22 -5.89 5.12
C TYR A 25 -6.25 -6.31 6.18
N PRO A 26 -5.87 -6.30 7.48
CA PRO A 26 -4.50 -6.11 7.98
C PRO A 26 -3.58 -7.27 7.58
N LYS A 27 -2.32 -6.95 7.25
CA LYS A 27 -1.31 -7.99 6.92
C LYS A 27 -0.96 -8.81 8.17
N GLN A 28 -0.50 -10.04 8.00
CA GLN A 28 0.01 -10.82 9.13
C GLN A 28 1.33 -10.26 9.64
N PHE A 29 1.63 -10.50 10.92
CA PHE A 29 2.97 -10.27 11.45
C PHE A 29 3.95 -11.28 10.84
N THR A 30 5.17 -10.82 10.58
CA THR A 30 6.25 -11.64 10.01
C THR A 30 7.59 -11.10 10.49
N GLU A 31 8.41 -11.96 11.10
CA GLU A 31 9.68 -11.55 11.72
C GLU A 31 10.81 -11.23 10.72
N ALA A 32 10.70 -11.75 9.49
CA ALA A 32 11.64 -11.50 8.41
C ALA A 32 10.90 -11.32 7.08
N THR A 33 11.55 -10.67 6.11
CA THR A 33 11.02 -10.63 4.75
C THR A 33 11.25 -11.99 4.10
N ALA A 34 10.21 -12.58 3.52
CA ALA A 34 10.27 -13.88 2.88
C ALA A 34 9.70 -13.84 1.45
N GLU A 35 10.21 -14.69 0.58
CA GLU A 35 9.62 -14.93 -0.73
C GLU A 35 8.38 -15.80 -0.60
N THR A 36 7.37 -15.50 -1.40
CA THR A 36 6.16 -16.31 -1.53
C THR A 36 6.10 -16.98 -2.88
N PHE A 37 5.33 -18.05 -2.95
CA PHE A 37 5.07 -18.76 -4.21
C PHE A 37 4.25 -17.91 -5.21
N ASP A 38 3.51 -16.92 -4.74
CA ASP A 38 2.63 -16.11 -5.58
C ASP A 38 3.33 -14.94 -6.28
N GLY A 39 4.61 -14.70 -6.00
CA GLY A 39 5.42 -13.68 -6.66
C GLY A 39 5.55 -12.34 -5.93
N TYR A 40 4.94 -12.19 -4.75
CA TYR A 40 4.96 -10.95 -3.98
C TYR A 40 5.66 -11.14 -2.64
N PRO A 41 6.75 -10.41 -2.34
CA PRO A 41 7.46 -10.60 -1.08
C PRO A 41 6.55 -10.35 0.13
N MET A 42 6.56 -11.27 1.10
CA MET A 42 6.01 -11.02 2.42
C MET A 42 7.00 -10.16 3.20
N TYR A 43 6.72 -8.87 3.32
CA TYR A 43 7.58 -7.95 4.07
C TYR A 43 7.52 -8.19 5.58
N ARG A 44 8.66 -8.00 6.25
CA ARG A 44 8.75 -8.02 7.71
C ARG A 44 7.79 -7.02 8.37
N ARG A 45 6.97 -7.52 9.29
CA ARG A 45 6.03 -6.77 10.16
C ARG A 45 6.12 -7.35 11.56
N ARG A 46 6.89 -6.72 12.46
CA ARG A 46 7.17 -7.25 13.81
C ARG A 46 6.00 -6.98 14.75
N ASP A 47 5.66 -7.93 15.60
CA ASP A 47 4.80 -7.64 16.74
C ASP A 47 5.61 -6.98 17.85
N ASN A 48 5.68 -5.64 17.80
CA ASN A 48 6.46 -4.84 18.72
C ASN A 48 5.58 -3.99 19.65
N ALA A 49 4.29 -4.32 19.77
CA ALA A 49 3.27 -3.58 20.52
C ALA A 49 3.09 -2.09 20.16
N ASN A 50 3.80 -1.58 19.15
CA ASN A 50 3.70 -0.19 18.73
C ASN A 50 2.41 0.01 17.93
N HIS A 51 1.61 0.97 18.38
CA HIS A 51 0.35 1.33 17.75
C HIS A 51 0.17 2.84 17.76
N VAL A 52 -0.63 3.32 16.80
CA VAL A 52 -1.01 4.73 16.67
C VAL A 52 -2.52 4.78 16.56
N THR A 53 -3.14 5.76 17.21
CA THR A 53 -4.58 6.00 17.06
C THR A 53 -4.84 6.99 15.94
N ILE A 54 -5.59 6.57 14.92
CA ILE A 54 -5.93 7.40 13.76
C ILE A 54 -7.43 7.36 13.55
N ASN A 55 -8.07 8.53 13.59
CA ASN A 55 -9.53 8.66 13.43
C ASN A 55 -10.30 7.66 14.32
N GLY A 56 -9.89 7.56 15.60
CA GLY A 56 -10.48 6.68 16.63
C GLY A 56 -10.12 5.20 16.53
N ASN A 57 -9.23 4.79 15.62
CA ASN A 57 -8.86 3.40 15.41
C ASN A 57 -7.39 3.16 15.78
N VAL A 58 -7.13 2.10 16.53
CA VAL A 58 -5.78 1.68 16.88
C VAL A 58 -5.21 0.88 15.71
N VAL A 59 -4.18 1.43 15.06
CA VAL A 59 -3.48 0.79 13.94
C VAL A 59 -2.02 0.53 14.31
N ASP A 60 -1.53 -0.63 13.93
CA ASP A 60 -0.13 -1.03 14.08
C ASP A 60 0.55 -1.13 12.70
N ASN A 61 1.75 -1.70 12.66
CA ASN A 61 2.51 -1.83 11.43
C ASN A 61 1.86 -2.74 10.36
N ARG A 62 0.81 -3.51 10.68
CA ARG A 62 0.09 -4.38 9.73
C ARG A 62 -0.72 -3.60 8.71
N TRP A 63 -1.05 -2.35 9.02
CA TRP A 63 -1.80 -1.42 8.17
C TRP A 63 -0.92 -0.56 7.28
N ILE A 64 0.41 -0.64 7.43
CA ILE A 64 1.34 0.23 6.71
C ILE A 64 1.58 -0.30 5.30
N VAL A 65 1.41 0.57 4.31
CA VAL A 65 1.82 0.31 2.93
C VAL A 65 3.36 0.33 2.88
N PRO A 66 4.01 -0.72 2.35
CA PRO A 66 5.47 -0.80 2.29
C PRO A 66 6.11 0.47 1.71
N TYR A 67 7.28 0.83 2.24
CA TYR A 67 8.05 1.97 1.77
C TYR A 67 9.53 1.76 2.01
N ASN A 68 10.33 2.47 1.23
CA ASN A 68 11.76 2.56 1.48
C ASN A 68 12.06 3.79 2.34
N LEU A 69 12.62 3.56 3.54
CA LEU A 69 12.92 4.63 4.50
C LEU A 69 13.92 5.66 3.94
N TYR A 70 14.94 5.20 3.21
CA TYR A 70 15.94 6.08 2.62
C TYR A 70 15.32 6.98 1.55
N LEU A 71 14.60 6.40 0.58
CA LEU A 71 13.97 7.15 -0.50
C LEU A 71 12.90 8.11 0.04
N THR A 72 12.09 7.65 0.99
CA THR A 72 11.05 8.48 1.60
C THR A 72 11.63 9.71 2.29
N LYS A 73 12.74 9.54 3.03
CA LYS A 73 13.44 10.67 3.66
C LYS A 73 14.12 11.59 2.64
N LYS A 74 14.72 11.01 1.60
CA LYS A 74 15.46 11.77 0.57
C LYS A 74 14.55 12.69 -0.24
N TYR A 75 13.35 12.23 -0.58
CA TYR A 75 12.42 12.94 -1.47
C TYR A 75 11.19 13.52 -0.74
N ASN A 76 11.10 13.37 0.58
CA ASN A 76 9.98 13.82 1.41
C ASN A 76 8.59 13.37 0.86
N VAL A 77 8.53 12.16 0.31
CA VAL A 77 7.32 11.59 -0.30
C VAL A 77 7.29 10.08 -0.03
N HIS A 78 6.11 9.49 0.10
CA HIS A 78 5.98 8.05 0.33
C HIS A 78 6.32 7.29 -0.96
N ILE A 79 7.43 6.55 -0.95
CA ILE A 79 7.91 5.78 -2.10
C ILE A 79 7.80 4.29 -1.79
N ASN A 80 6.88 3.63 -2.50
CA ASN A 80 6.75 2.17 -2.50
C ASN A 80 7.86 1.55 -3.37
N VAL A 81 8.48 0.47 -2.91
CA VAL A 81 9.52 -0.27 -3.63
C VAL A 81 9.15 -1.75 -3.65
N GLU A 82 8.93 -2.27 -4.85
CA GLU A 82 8.56 -3.66 -5.08
C GLU A 82 9.70 -4.40 -5.78
N ILE A 83 10.02 -5.60 -5.28
CA ILE A 83 11.01 -6.49 -5.91
C ILE A 83 10.28 -7.30 -6.98
N CYS A 84 10.72 -7.16 -8.22
CA CYS A 84 10.13 -7.85 -9.36
C CYS A 84 10.97 -9.08 -9.74
N SER A 85 10.78 -10.21 -9.04
CA SER A 85 11.55 -11.44 -9.30
C SER A 85 10.80 -12.49 -10.13
N LEU A 86 9.48 -12.40 -10.28
CA LEU A 86 8.66 -13.39 -11.00
C LEU A 86 7.96 -12.80 -12.24
N VAL A 87 7.52 -13.67 -13.15
CA VAL A 87 6.78 -13.29 -14.38
C VAL A 87 5.52 -12.48 -14.08
N LYS A 88 4.89 -12.70 -12.91
CA LYS A 88 3.77 -11.87 -12.42
C LYS A 88 4.18 -10.41 -12.19
N SER A 89 5.39 -10.16 -11.72
CA SER A 89 5.92 -8.82 -11.50
C SER A 89 6.12 -8.06 -12.82
N ILE A 90 6.45 -8.76 -13.92
CA ILE A 90 6.52 -8.18 -15.26
C ILE A 90 5.15 -7.64 -15.69
N LYS A 91 4.07 -8.40 -15.47
CA LYS A 91 2.69 -7.93 -15.76
C LYS A 91 2.36 -6.65 -14.99
N TYR A 92 2.81 -6.55 -13.73
CA TYR A 92 2.61 -5.37 -12.91
C TYR A 92 3.31 -4.14 -13.50
N ILE A 93 4.60 -4.23 -13.86
CA ILE A 93 5.31 -3.11 -14.51
C ILE A 93 4.57 -2.67 -15.77
N PHE A 94 4.21 -3.61 -16.66
CA PHE A 94 3.48 -3.29 -17.88
C PHE A 94 2.12 -2.64 -17.61
N LYS A 95 1.39 -3.07 -16.57
CA LYS A 95 0.13 -2.41 -16.15
C LYS A 95 0.36 -0.93 -15.86
N TYR A 96 1.45 -0.54 -15.19
CA TYR A 96 1.73 0.86 -14.87
C TYR A 96 2.27 1.66 -16.05
N VAL A 97 3.08 1.05 -16.92
CA VAL A 97 3.53 1.69 -18.18
C VAL A 97 2.34 1.99 -19.09
N TYR A 98 1.40 1.05 -19.20
CA TYR A 98 0.24 1.18 -20.09
C TYR A 98 -1.01 1.79 -19.43
N LYS A 99 -0.97 2.15 -18.14
CA LYS A 99 -2.10 2.81 -17.46
C LYS A 99 -2.38 4.22 -18.02
N GLY A 100 -1.44 4.78 -18.77
CA GLY A 100 -1.47 6.15 -19.26
C GLY A 100 -0.93 7.14 -18.23
N HIS A 101 -0.57 8.33 -18.68
CA HIS A 101 -0.13 9.41 -17.79
C HIS A 101 -1.31 9.96 -16.99
N ASP A 102 -1.07 10.35 -15.73
CA ASP A 102 -2.08 11.09 -14.96
C ASP A 102 -2.43 12.39 -15.69
N CYS A 103 -3.68 12.52 -16.13
CA CYS A 103 -4.15 13.73 -16.79
C CYS A 103 -4.43 14.81 -15.75
N ALA A 104 -3.65 15.89 -15.76
CA ALA A 104 -3.97 17.10 -15.01
C ALA A 104 -4.95 17.96 -15.82
N LYS A 105 -6.12 18.27 -15.25
CA LYS A 105 -7.08 19.22 -15.83
C LYS A 105 -6.76 20.61 -15.29
N VAL A 106 -6.26 21.50 -16.16
CA VAL A 106 -6.01 22.90 -15.83
C VAL A 106 -7.17 23.73 -16.39
N VAL A 107 -7.79 24.55 -15.54
CA VAL A 107 -8.80 25.53 -15.95
C VAL A 107 -8.17 26.91 -15.79
N PHE A 108 -8.20 27.70 -16.87
CA PHE A 108 -7.79 29.10 -16.83
C PHE A 108 -9.03 29.94 -16.56
N GLU A 109 -9.09 30.60 -15.40
CA GLU A 109 -10.07 31.65 -15.14
C GLU A 109 -9.48 32.99 -15.60
N ASN A 110 -10.14 33.61 -16.57
CA ASN A 110 -9.82 34.98 -16.96
C ASN A 110 -10.49 35.91 -15.93
N ASN A 111 -9.69 36.44 -15.01
CA ASN A 111 -10.15 37.52 -14.13
C ASN A 111 -10.18 38.82 -14.95
N GLY A 112 -11.32 39.07 -15.58
CA GLY A 112 -11.69 40.39 -16.11
C GLY A 112 -11.99 41.38 -14.98
#